data_AF-A0A7V9DYQ1-F1
#
_entry.id   AF-A0A7V9DYQ1-F1
#
_cell.length_a   1.000
_cell.length_b   1.000
_cell.length_c   1.000
_cell.angle_alpha   90.00
_cell.angle_beta   90.00
_cell.angle_gamma   90.00
#
_symmetry.space_group_name_H-M   'P 1'
#
loop_
_entity.id
_entity.type
_entity.pdbx_description
1 polymer ?
#
loop_
_entity_poly.entity_id
_entity_poly.type
_entity_poly.pdbx_seq_one_letter_code
_entity_poly.pdbx_strand_id
1 'polypeptide(L)'
;MNDASRSERAALATAPRAVRGGERSLADQLVSWLVLRIDEHALEPGTRLPSIRTFADESKVSRSTVVDTYDRLIAAGYAESRRGSGFFVRARKTRSAAGKAAAPKRAAADAHAIDVVWLLRSMLRQSPAIDHPGAGLLPAAWLDSDLVSSAVRAVGRLTGDALLNYGVPEGYLPLR
;
A
#
# COMPACT_ATOMS: atom_id res chain seq x y z
N MET A 1 -9.61 33.15 -15.62
CA MET A 1 -9.43 33.01 -14.17
C MET A 1 -10.65 32.32 -13.53
N ASN A 2 -11.03 31.10 -13.97
CA ASN A 2 -12.22 30.41 -13.43
C ASN A 2 -12.28 28.88 -13.62
N ASP A 3 -11.15 28.20 -13.84
CA ASP A 3 -11.13 26.75 -14.13
C ASP A 3 -10.86 25.87 -12.88
N ALA A 4 -10.00 26.34 -11.96
CA ALA A 4 -9.58 25.58 -10.77
C ALA A 4 -10.71 25.33 -9.74
N SER A 5 -11.68 26.24 -9.60
CA SER A 5 -12.77 26.08 -8.61
C SER A 5 -13.87 25.11 -9.06
N ARG A 6 -13.91 24.72 -10.34
CA ARG A 6 -14.90 23.77 -10.89
C ARG A 6 -14.42 22.32 -10.75
N SER A 7 -13.13 22.07 -10.92
CA SER A 7 -12.50 20.77 -10.67
C SER A 7 -12.43 20.44 -9.17
N GLU A 8 -12.20 21.44 -8.29
CA GLU A 8 -12.22 21.29 -6.83
C GLU A 8 -13.54 20.73 -6.28
N ARG A 9 -14.68 21.18 -6.84
CA ARG A 9 -16.01 20.71 -6.43
C ARG A 9 -16.37 19.33 -6.99
N ALA A 10 -15.82 18.95 -8.15
CA ALA A 10 -16.16 17.69 -8.80
C ALA A 10 -15.47 16.47 -8.16
N ALA A 11 -14.22 16.59 -7.72
CA ALA A 11 -13.48 15.48 -7.10
C ALA A 11 -13.99 15.08 -5.70
N LEU A 12 -14.59 16.04 -4.98
CA LEU A 12 -15.20 15.86 -3.66
C LEU A 12 -16.71 15.57 -3.71
N ALA A 13 -17.35 15.63 -4.89
CA ALA A 13 -18.80 15.47 -5.07
C ALA A 13 -19.37 14.08 -4.66
N THR A 14 -18.52 13.16 -4.21
CA THR A 14 -18.94 11.87 -3.64
C THR A 14 -18.19 11.61 -2.33
N ALA A 15 -18.33 12.51 -1.36
CA ALA A 15 -17.90 12.25 0.02
C ALA A 15 -18.50 10.90 0.48
N PRO A 16 -17.70 10.03 1.15
CA PRO A 16 -18.15 8.70 1.46
C PRO A 16 -19.17 8.79 2.58
N ARG A 17 -20.26 8.04 2.47
CA ARG A 17 -21.18 7.87 3.59
C ARG A 17 -20.54 6.89 4.57
N ALA A 18 -19.89 7.42 5.60
CA ALA A 18 -19.19 6.58 6.59
C ALA A 18 -20.19 5.65 7.31
N VAL A 19 -19.90 4.36 7.33
CA VAL A 19 -20.82 3.34 7.87
C VAL A 19 -20.45 3.07 9.32
N ARG A 20 -21.43 3.18 10.22
CA ARG A 20 -21.28 2.86 11.65
C ARG A 20 -21.42 1.34 11.85
N GLY A 21 -20.58 0.76 12.71
CA GLY A 21 -20.67 -0.65 13.11
C GLY A 21 -19.67 -1.60 12.47
N GLY A 22 -18.68 -1.10 11.72
CA GLY A 22 -17.56 -1.92 11.22
C GLY A 22 -16.36 -1.97 12.18
N GLU A 23 -15.41 -2.86 11.91
CA GLU A 23 -14.15 -3.02 12.66
C GLU A 23 -13.25 -1.75 12.67
N ARG A 24 -13.50 -0.80 11.76
CA ARG A 24 -12.72 0.44 11.62
C ARG A 24 -13.51 1.64 12.11
N SER A 25 -12.84 2.52 12.85
CA SER A 25 -13.44 3.77 13.34
C SER A 25 -13.89 4.66 12.19
N LEU A 26 -14.91 5.50 12.43
CA LEU A 26 -15.40 6.45 11.40
C LEU A 26 -14.30 7.41 10.93
N ALA A 27 -13.41 7.82 11.84
CA ALA A 27 -12.26 8.65 11.49
C ALA A 27 -11.31 7.89 10.54
N ASP A 28 -11.00 6.63 10.80
CA ASP A 28 -10.12 5.83 9.94
C ASP A 28 -10.70 5.62 8.53
N GLN A 29 -12.02 5.47 8.42
CA GLN A 29 -12.69 5.37 7.13
C GLN A 29 -12.54 6.67 6.31
N LEU A 30 -12.73 7.84 6.96
CA LEU A 30 -12.57 9.14 6.32
C LEU A 30 -11.11 9.44 5.95
N VAL A 31 -10.15 9.09 6.82
CA VAL A 31 -8.71 9.22 6.55
C VAL A 31 -8.34 8.37 5.35
N SER A 32 -8.71 7.10 5.34
CA SER A 32 -8.37 6.17 4.24
C SER A 32 -8.90 6.68 2.90
N TRP A 33 -10.12 7.21 2.90
CA TRP A 33 -10.74 7.76 1.70
C TRP A 33 -10.07 9.05 1.21
N LEU A 34 -9.71 9.97 2.13
CA LEU A 34 -9.00 11.21 1.78
C LEU A 34 -7.60 10.91 1.26
N VAL A 35 -6.87 9.97 1.89
CA VAL A 35 -5.55 9.52 1.45
C VAL A 35 -5.60 8.95 0.05
N LEU A 36 -6.55 8.05 -0.24
CA LEU A 36 -6.70 7.44 -1.55
C LEU A 36 -6.85 8.50 -2.66
N ARG A 37 -7.66 9.54 -2.42
CA ARG A 37 -7.92 10.61 -3.40
C ARG A 37 -6.75 11.57 -3.58
N ILE A 38 -5.99 11.81 -2.51
CA ILE A 38 -4.72 12.56 -2.61
C ILE A 38 -3.71 11.73 -3.41
N ASP A 39 -3.66 10.41 -3.22
CA ASP A 39 -2.72 9.52 -3.91
C ASP A 39 -3.07 9.29 -5.38
N GLU A 40 -4.37 9.22 -5.72
CA GLU A 40 -4.92 9.13 -7.08
C GLU A 40 -4.82 10.46 -7.86
N HIS A 41 -4.25 11.51 -7.26
CA HIS A 41 -4.18 12.86 -7.84
C HIS A 41 -5.56 13.49 -8.14
N ALA A 42 -6.63 12.98 -7.53
CA ALA A 42 -7.96 13.61 -7.58
C ALA A 42 -8.01 14.89 -6.72
N LEU A 43 -7.16 14.97 -5.69
CA LEU A 43 -6.91 16.17 -4.90
C LEU A 43 -5.44 16.57 -5.10
N GLU A 44 -5.20 17.55 -5.97
CA GLU A 44 -3.84 17.98 -6.28
C GLU A 44 -3.17 18.62 -5.05
N PRO A 45 -1.85 18.49 -4.89
CA PRO A 45 -1.17 19.16 -3.79
C PRO A 45 -1.26 20.68 -3.92
N GLY A 46 -1.56 21.36 -2.82
CA GLY A 46 -1.89 22.79 -2.80
C GLY A 46 -3.38 23.09 -2.92
N THR A 47 -4.22 22.10 -3.25
CA THR A 47 -5.68 22.23 -3.27
C THR A 47 -6.20 22.50 -1.86
N ARG A 48 -7.22 23.35 -1.75
CA ARG A 48 -7.87 23.66 -0.48
C ARG A 48 -8.82 22.53 -0.10
N LEU A 49 -8.63 21.96 1.08
CA LEU A 49 -9.56 20.99 1.65
C LEU A 49 -10.84 21.68 2.14
N PRO A 50 -12.00 21.00 2.09
CA PRO A 50 -13.26 21.55 2.56
C PRO A 50 -13.18 21.88 4.05
N SER A 51 -13.98 22.85 4.47
CA SER A 51 -14.06 23.19 5.89
C SER A 51 -14.59 22.01 6.70
N ILE A 52 -14.21 21.92 7.98
CA ILE A 52 -14.69 20.89 8.90
C ILE A 52 -16.22 20.81 8.92
N ARG A 53 -16.90 21.97 8.80
CA ARG A 53 -18.37 22.06 8.77
C ARG A 53 -18.93 21.44 7.50
N THR A 54 -18.41 21.85 6.35
CA THR A 54 -18.86 21.37 5.03
C THR A 54 -18.66 19.86 4.90
N PHE A 55 -17.49 19.36 5.29
CA PHE A 55 -17.18 17.93 5.17
C PHE A 55 -18.00 17.05 6.13
N ALA A 56 -18.32 17.56 7.32
CA ALA A 56 -19.21 16.91 8.27
C ALA A 56 -20.64 16.77 7.71
N ASP A 57 -21.15 17.84 7.09
CA ASP A 57 -22.49 17.87 6.51
C ASP A 57 -22.61 16.94 5.29
N GLU A 58 -21.59 16.94 4.41
CA GLU A 58 -21.53 16.07 3.22
C GLU A 58 -21.40 14.58 3.59
N SER A 59 -20.53 14.25 4.55
CA SER A 59 -20.27 12.87 4.97
C SER A 59 -21.29 12.34 5.99
N LYS A 60 -22.18 13.19 6.51
CA LYS A 60 -23.14 12.91 7.59
C LYS A 60 -22.49 12.39 8.88
N VAL A 61 -21.35 12.96 9.27
CA VAL A 61 -20.58 12.59 10.47
C VAL A 61 -20.48 13.78 11.43
N SER A 62 -20.26 13.52 12.73
CA SER A 62 -20.03 14.59 13.71
C SER A 62 -18.76 15.37 13.43
N ARG A 63 -18.79 16.68 13.74
CA ARG A 63 -17.65 17.60 13.59
C ARG A 63 -16.40 17.11 14.32
N SER A 64 -16.56 16.50 15.50
CA SER A 64 -15.45 15.92 16.29
C SER A 64 -14.67 14.86 15.51
N THR A 65 -15.34 14.01 14.74
CA THR A 65 -14.71 12.97 13.94
C THR A 65 -13.98 13.56 12.75
N VAL A 66 -14.51 14.63 12.16
CA VAL A 66 -13.83 15.34 11.06
C VAL A 66 -12.59 16.07 11.56
N VAL A 67 -12.63 16.65 12.75
CA VAL A 67 -11.44 17.23 13.41
C VAL A 67 -10.38 16.14 13.58
N ASP A 68 -10.73 15.00 14.20
CA ASP A 68 -9.81 13.87 14.38
C ASP A 68 -9.25 13.35 13.04
N THR A 69 -10.09 13.27 12.00
CA THR A 69 -9.67 12.89 10.64
C THR A 69 -8.62 13.85 10.09
N TYR A 70 -8.83 15.16 10.21
CA TYR A 70 -7.90 16.18 9.72
C TYR A 70 -6.62 16.21 10.53
N ASP A 71 -6.70 16.05 11.86
CA ASP A 71 -5.53 15.97 12.72
C ASP A 71 -4.67 14.75 12.37
N ARG A 72 -5.28 13.58 12.12
CA ARG A 72 -4.57 12.38 11.63
C ARG A 72 -3.94 12.60 10.27
N LEU A 73 -4.61 13.28 9.34
CA LEU A 73 -4.05 13.61 8.02
C LEU A 73 -2.87 14.58 8.10
N ILE A 74 -2.93 15.53 9.03
CA ILE A 74 -1.81 16.46 9.30
C ILE A 74 -0.64 15.70 9.93
N ALA A 75 -0.91 14.86 10.93
CA ALA A 75 0.11 14.02 11.58
C ALA A 75 0.79 13.06 10.58
N ALA A 76 0.03 12.47 9.66
CA ALA A 76 0.54 11.64 8.57
C ALA A 76 1.17 12.44 7.41
N GLY A 77 1.14 13.78 7.47
CA GLY A 77 1.77 14.66 6.49
C GLY A 77 1.11 14.66 5.11
N TYR A 78 -0.21 14.40 5.05
CA TYR A 78 -1.03 14.55 3.84
C TYR A 78 -1.66 15.94 3.72
N ALA A 79 -1.94 16.58 4.86
CA ALA A 79 -2.52 17.92 4.91
C ALA A 79 -1.66 18.86 5.77
N GLU A 80 -1.85 20.15 5.59
CA GLU A 80 -1.29 21.19 6.43
C GLU A 80 -2.37 22.20 6.83
N SER A 81 -2.31 22.67 8.07
CA SER A 81 -3.17 23.75 8.56
C SER A 81 -2.46 25.08 8.38
N ARG A 82 -3.04 25.99 7.60
CA ARG A 82 -2.55 27.36 7.45
C ARG A 82 -3.44 28.29 8.27
N ARG A 83 -2.87 28.94 9.29
CA ARG A 83 -3.58 29.89 10.17
C ARG A 83 -4.33 30.93 9.33
N GLY A 84 -5.64 31.05 9.56
CA GLY A 84 -6.52 31.99 8.86
C GLY A 84 -6.95 31.60 7.43
N SER A 85 -6.30 30.61 6.81
CA SER A 85 -6.54 30.25 5.40
C SER A 85 -7.25 28.89 5.21
N GLY A 86 -7.22 28.04 6.23
CA GLY A 86 -7.89 26.73 6.22
C GLY A 86 -6.91 25.57 6.05
N PHE A 87 -7.41 24.44 5.58
CA PHE A 87 -6.63 23.21 5.39
C PHE A 87 -6.25 23.05 3.92
N PHE A 88 -5.00 22.68 3.65
CA PHE A 88 -4.49 22.48 2.30
C PHE A 88 -3.84 21.11 2.19
N VAL A 89 -3.96 20.47 1.02
CA VAL A 89 -3.23 19.23 0.74
C VAL A 89 -1.75 19.56 0.62
N ARG A 90 -0.90 18.89 1.41
CA ARG A 90 0.52 19.19 1.42
C ARG A 90 1.15 18.69 0.12
N ALA A 91 1.96 19.54 -0.52
CA ALA A 91 2.90 19.13 -1.54
C ALA A 91 3.94 18.20 -0.92
N ARG A 92 3.60 16.91 -0.86
CA ARG A 92 4.57 15.88 -0.58
C ARG A 92 5.51 15.86 -1.78
N LYS A 93 6.74 16.37 -1.61
CA LYS A 93 7.87 15.81 -2.36
C LYS A 93 7.75 14.32 -2.08
N THR A 94 7.27 13.56 -3.06
CA THR A 94 7.45 12.12 -3.07
C THR A 94 8.95 11.95 -2.95
N ARG A 95 9.45 11.82 -1.72
CA ARG A 95 10.81 11.42 -1.42
C ARG A 95 10.94 10.12 -2.17
N SER A 96 11.60 10.19 -3.34
CA SER A 96 11.47 9.25 -4.45
C SER A 96 10.87 7.92 -4.01
N ALA A 97 9.54 7.85 -4.08
CA ALA A 97 8.91 6.58 -4.34
C ALA A 97 9.17 6.37 -5.83
N ALA A 98 10.34 5.80 -6.13
CA ALA A 98 10.52 5.00 -7.33
C ALA A 98 9.42 3.92 -7.30
N GLY A 99 8.25 4.27 -7.83
CA GLY A 99 7.03 3.56 -7.51
C GLY A 99 5.76 4.42 -7.51
N LYS A 100 5.60 5.32 -8.48
CA LYS A 100 4.26 5.60 -9.00
C LYS A 100 4.21 5.12 -10.44
N ALA A 101 3.80 3.87 -10.60
CA ALA A 101 3.10 3.43 -11.80
C ALA A 101 1.81 4.25 -11.89
N ALA A 102 1.91 5.42 -12.51
CA ALA A 102 0.81 5.92 -13.31
C ALA A 102 0.54 4.85 -14.37
N ALA A 103 -0.70 4.39 -14.51
CA ALA A 103 -1.11 3.83 -15.79
C ALA A 103 -0.82 4.91 -16.84
N PRO A 104 0.12 4.69 -17.79
CA PRO A 104 0.21 5.60 -18.90
C PRO A 104 -1.01 5.33 -19.78
N LYS A 105 -1.73 6.40 -20.10
CA LYS A 105 -2.40 6.51 -21.40
C LYS A 105 -1.49 5.87 -22.44
N ARG A 106 -2.05 5.03 -23.32
CA ARG A 106 -1.34 4.47 -24.47
C ARG A 106 -0.49 5.56 -25.17
N ALA A 107 0.81 5.49 -24.93
CA ALA A 107 1.93 5.94 -25.75
C ALA A 107 3.04 4.96 -25.34
N ALA A 108 3.33 3.90 -26.10
CA ALA A 108 4.20 3.99 -27.27
C ALA A 108 5.36 4.97 -26.99
N ALA A 109 6.52 4.41 -26.61
CA ALA A 109 7.75 5.07 -26.13
C ALA A 109 7.63 5.64 -24.70
N ASP A 110 8.22 5.07 -23.65
CA ASP A 110 9.64 4.73 -23.57
C ASP A 110 9.92 3.33 -23.01
N ALA A 111 10.70 2.61 -23.80
CA ALA A 111 11.41 1.43 -23.38
C ALA A 111 12.61 1.83 -22.50
N HIS A 112 12.86 1.04 -21.45
CA HIS A 112 14.18 0.88 -20.78
C HIS A 112 14.54 1.82 -19.62
N ALA A 113 13.92 1.59 -18.47
CA ALA A 113 14.70 1.50 -17.23
C ALA A 113 14.31 0.22 -16.49
N ILE A 114 15.00 -0.88 -16.82
CA ILE A 114 15.08 -2.04 -15.93
C ILE A 114 15.89 -1.55 -14.72
N ASP A 115 15.20 -0.98 -13.73
CA ASP A 115 15.81 -0.58 -12.47
C ASP A 115 15.92 -1.81 -11.54
N VAL A 116 16.89 -1.81 -10.61
CA VAL A 116 17.12 -2.91 -9.65
C VAL A 116 15.85 -3.24 -8.86
N VAL A 117 15.07 -2.23 -8.45
CA VAL A 117 13.80 -2.40 -7.75
C VAL A 117 12.75 -3.02 -8.66
N TRP A 118 12.65 -2.58 -9.92
CA TRP A 118 11.78 -3.22 -10.92
C TRP A 118 12.17 -4.68 -11.16
N LEU A 119 13.47 -4.97 -11.29
CA LEU A 119 14.01 -6.31 -11.51
C LEU A 119 13.74 -7.23 -10.32
N LEU A 120 14.07 -6.80 -9.10
CA LEU A 120 13.81 -7.55 -7.86
C LEU A 120 12.31 -7.81 -7.69
N ARG A 121 11.47 -6.79 -7.93
CA ARG A 121 10.01 -6.95 -7.86
C ARG A 121 9.50 -7.91 -8.93
N SER A 122 10.06 -7.88 -10.14
CA SER A 122 9.67 -8.79 -11.22
C SER A 122 10.09 -10.24 -10.94
N MET A 123 11.27 -10.45 -10.33
CA MET A 123 11.73 -11.78 -9.94
C MET A 123 10.97 -12.35 -8.74
N LEU A 124 10.50 -11.48 -7.83
CA LEU A 124 9.77 -11.88 -6.63
C LEU A 124 8.24 -11.93 -6.83
N ARG A 125 7.72 -11.52 -7.99
CA ARG A 125 6.31 -11.72 -8.34
C ARG A 125 6.09 -13.21 -8.56
N GLN A 126 5.32 -13.83 -7.68
CA GLN A 126 4.80 -15.19 -7.87
C GLN A 126 3.83 -15.15 -9.07
N SER A 127 4.34 -15.41 -10.28
CA SER A 127 3.50 -15.77 -11.40
C SER A 127 3.03 -17.20 -11.20
N PRO A 128 1.81 -17.59 -11.62
CA PRO A 128 1.40 -18.99 -11.60
C PRO A 128 2.50 -19.85 -12.24
N ALA A 129 2.88 -20.92 -11.53
CA ALA A 129 4.11 -21.71 -11.70
C ALA A 129 4.33 -22.37 -13.07
N ILE A 130 3.50 -22.07 -14.06
CA ILE A 130 3.49 -22.69 -15.37
C ILE A 130 4.52 -22.04 -16.31
N ASP A 131 4.93 -20.79 -16.07
CA ASP A 131 5.71 -20.01 -17.07
C ASP A 131 7.09 -19.52 -16.61
N HIS A 132 7.79 -20.26 -15.74
CA HIS A 132 9.17 -19.91 -15.33
C HIS A 132 10.20 -20.94 -15.79
N PRO A 133 10.51 -21.05 -17.11
CA PRO A 133 11.65 -21.84 -17.56
C PRO A 133 12.94 -21.22 -16.99
N GLY A 134 13.64 -21.98 -16.15
CA GLY A 134 14.93 -21.57 -15.58
C GLY A 134 14.93 -21.17 -14.10
N ALA A 135 13.79 -21.26 -13.38
CA ALA A 135 13.76 -21.01 -11.93
C ALA A 135 14.54 -22.05 -11.10
N GLY A 136 14.93 -23.19 -11.69
CA GLY A 136 15.62 -24.29 -11.00
C GLY A 136 14.76 -25.05 -9.97
N LEU A 137 13.48 -24.69 -9.85
CA LEU A 137 12.53 -25.31 -8.95
C LEU A 137 11.72 -26.39 -9.68
N LEU A 138 11.44 -27.48 -8.97
CA LEU A 138 10.49 -28.48 -9.44
C LEU A 138 9.06 -27.92 -9.36
N PRO A 139 8.20 -28.17 -10.35
CA PRO A 139 6.78 -27.83 -10.26
C PRO A 139 6.14 -28.42 -8.99
N ALA A 140 5.29 -27.64 -8.32
CA ALA A 140 4.60 -28.10 -7.11
C ALA A 140 3.78 -29.39 -7.34
N ALA A 141 3.25 -29.58 -8.56
CA ALA A 141 2.53 -30.79 -8.94
C ALA A 141 3.38 -32.06 -8.98
N TRP A 142 4.71 -31.94 -9.00
CA TRP A 142 5.64 -33.07 -8.95
C TRP A 142 6.12 -33.37 -7.53
N LEU A 143 5.82 -32.51 -6.56
CA LEU A 143 6.23 -32.66 -5.16
C LEU A 143 5.08 -33.27 -4.36
N ASP A 144 5.40 -34.28 -3.55
CA ASP A 144 4.47 -34.85 -2.59
C ASP A 144 4.49 -34.00 -1.30
N SER A 145 3.45 -33.18 -1.12
CA SER A 145 3.34 -32.28 0.03
C SER A 145 3.26 -33.03 1.37
N ASP A 146 2.67 -34.22 1.38
CA ASP A 146 2.46 -35.00 2.60
C ASP A 146 3.76 -35.68 3.02
N LEU A 147 4.50 -36.24 2.05
CA LEU A 147 5.82 -36.79 2.28
C LEU A 147 6.78 -35.72 2.81
N VAL A 148 6.85 -34.55 2.17
CA VAL A 148 7.70 -33.44 2.63
C VAL A 148 7.30 -33.00 4.04
N SER A 149 6.00 -32.81 4.31
CA SER A 149 5.51 -32.40 5.62
C SER A 149 5.83 -33.44 6.70
N SER A 150 5.71 -34.73 6.38
CA SER A 150 6.04 -35.81 7.30
C SER A 150 7.54 -35.89 7.61
N ALA A 151 8.40 -35.68 6.61
CA ALA A 151 9.84 -35.66 6.76
C ALA A 151 10.30 -34.50 7.66
N VAL A 152 9.75 -33.29 7.46
CA VAL A 152 10.04 -32.13 8.31
C VAL A 152 9.66 -32.41 9.77
N ARG A 153 8.49 -33.00 10.03
CA ARG A 153 8.07 -33.40 11.38
C ARG A 153 8.98 -34.48 11.99
N ALA A 154 9.45 -35.43 11.17
CA ALA A 154 10.37 -36.47 11.63
C ALA A 154 11.73 -35.89 12.02
N VAL A 155 12.31 -35.01 11.19
CA VAL A 155 13.57 -34.31 11.48
C VAL A 155 13.43 -33.44 12.73
N GLY A 156 12.35 -32.68 12.87
CA GLY A 156 12.11 -31.83 14.05
C GLY A 156 12.06 -32.60 15.38
N ARG A 157 11.73 -33.90 15.36
CA ARG A 157 11.79 -34.77 16.57
C ARG A 157 13.19 -35.28 16.88
N LEU A 158 14.09 -35.32 15.90
CA LEU A 158 15.44 -35.87 16.00
C LEU A 158 16.49 -34.79 16.29
N THR A 159 16.33 -33.61 15.69
CA THR A 159 17.22 -32.46 15.89
C THR A 159 16.65 -31.55 16.97
N GLY A 160 17.13 -31.72 18.21
CA GLY A 160 16.87 -30.83 19.35
C GLY A 160 17.69 -29.54 19.25
N ASP A 161 18.62 -29.32 20.19
CA ASP A 161 19.47 -28.12 20.28
C ASP A 161 20.27 -27.79 19.00
N ALA A 162 20.44 -28.75 18.08
CA ALA A 162 21.03 -28.54 16.77
C ALA A 162 20.27 -27.50 15.91
N LEU A 163 18.97 -27.29 16.15
CA LEU A 163 18.17 -26.26 15.48
C LEU A 163 18.46 -24.84 15.98
N LEU A 164 19.08 -24.70 17.14
CA LEU A 164 19.38 -23.39 17.75
C LEU A 164 20.66 -22.76 17.18
N ASN A 165 21.43 -23.53 16.41
CA ASN A 165 22.70 -23.11 15.84
C ASN A 165 22.67 -23.27 14.32
N TYR A 166 23.55 -22.55 13.62
CA TYR A 166 23.67 -22.61 12.16
C TYR A 166 24.18 -23.97 11.59
N GLY A 167 24.42 -24.97 12.45
CA GLY A 167 24.96 -26.27 12.06
C GLY A 167 26.45 -26.24 11.72
N VAL A 168 26.96 -27.36 11.24
CA VAL A 168 28.35 -27.49 10.78
C VAL A 168 28.43 -27.21 9.26
N PRO A 169 29.47 -26.50 8.79
CA PRO A 169 29.58 -26.11 7.37
C PRO A 169 29.72 -27.31 6.43
N GLU A 170 30.21 -28.45 6.92
CA GLU A 170 30.33 -29.70 6.17
C GLU A 170 29.02 -30.49 6.07
N GLY A 171 27.92 -30.00 6.65
CA GLY A 171 26.61 -30.66 6.62
C GLY A 171 26.45 -31.79 7.65
N TYR A 172 25.28 -32.44 7.67
CA TYR A 172 24.98 -33.46 8.68
C TYR A 172 25.71 -34.78 8.38
N LEU A 173 26.54 -35.26 9.33
CA LEU A 173 27.48 -36.37 9.12
C LEU A 173 26.87 -37.68 8.57
N PRO A 174 25.67 -38.11 9.01
CA PRO A 174 25.00 -39.29 8.45
C PRO A 174 24.52 -39.18 6.99
N LEU A 175 24.50 -37.97 6.41
CA LEU A 175 23.98 -37.73 5.05
C LEU A 175 25.07 -37.32 4.05
N ARG A 176 26.34 -37.38 4.45
CA ARG A 176 27.49 -37.07 3.61
C ARG A 176 28.01 -38.33 2.93
#